data_AF-A0A381QN22-F1
#
_entry.id   AF-A0A381QN22-F1
#
_cell.length_a   1.000
_cell.length_b   1.000
_cell.length_c   1.000
_cell.angle_alpha   90.00
_cell.angle_beta   90.00
_cell.angle_gamma   90.00
#
_symmetry.space_group_name_H-M   'P 1'
#
loop_
_entity.id
_entity.type
_entity.pdbx_description
1 polymer ?
#
loop_
_entity_poly.entity_id
_entity_poly.type
_entity_poly.pdbx_seq_one_letter_code
_entity_poly.pdbx_strand_id
1 'polypeptide(L)'
;MFFGTYIFVAALGKEIEAGSFLYQLTLLLFAYFFFVGFWFIYGRTLGMQSWDLRLETANRKKPTLWQCNLRFFAAILSWLPLGLGFFWQLFDNNNLTWHDRISGTQLKFYTNL
;
A
#
# COMPACT_ATOMS: atom_id res chain seq x y z
N MET A 1 4.56 2.34 -12.92
CA MET A 1 6.00 2.55 -12.63
C MET A 1 6.75 2.92 -13.89
N PHE A 2 6.90 2.02 -14.88
CA PHE A 2 7.59 2.34 -16.15
C PHE A 2 7.03 3.58 -16.89
N PHE A 3 5.72 3.66 -17.13
CA PHE A 3 5.10 4.84 -17.76
C PHE A 3 5.29 6.14 -16.96
N GLY A 4 5.26 6.07 -15.63
CA GLY A 4 5.51 7.22 -14.77
C GLY A 4 6.95 7.70 -14.85
N THR A 5 7.91 6.77 -14.97
CA THR A 5 9.31 7.08 -15.23
C THR A 5 9.48 7.78 -16.57
N TYR A 6 8.85 7.28 -17.64
CA TYR A 6 8.91 7.94 -18.96
C TYR A 6 8.31 9.36 -18.95
N ILE A 7 7.16 9.57 -18.29
CA ILE A 7 6.55 10.90 -18.14
C ILE A 7 7.46 11.84 -17.36
N PHE A 8 8.07 11.37 -16.27
CA PHE A 8 8.98 12.17 -15.45
C PHE A 8 10.27 12.54 -16.19
N VAL A 9 10.89 11.59 -16.92
CA VAL A 9 12.04 11.87 -17.81
C VAL A 9 11.67 12.90 -18.87
N ALA A 10 10.53 12.70 -19.56
CA ALA A 10 10.08 13.59 -20.62
C ALA A 10 9.78 15.01 -20.13
N ALA A 11 9.24 15.16 -18.91
CA ALA A 11 8.92 16.45 -18.32
C ALA A 11 10.15 17.22 -17.82
N LEU A 12 11.21 16.53 -17.37
CA LEU A 12 12.39 17.17 -16.77
C LEU A 12 13.60 17.25 -17.69
N GLY A 13 13.61 16.52 -18.81
CA GLY A 13 14.67 16.58 -19.83
C GLY A 13 16.07 16.20 -19.33
N LYS A 14 16.18 15.54 -18.17
CA LYS A 14 17.44 15.10 -17.57
C LYS A 14 17.46 13.60 -17.40
N GLU A 15 18.62 13.00 -17.66
CA GLU A 15 18.88 11.60 -17.34
C GLU A 15 18.76 11.39 -15.82
N ILE A 16 18.08 10.32 -15.43
CA ILE A 16 17.81 10.05 -14.03
C ILE A 16 18.89 9.15 -13.49
N GLU A 17 19.77 9.71 -12.66
CA GLU A 17 20.62 8.91 -11.80
C GLU A 17 19.73 8.14 -10.80
N ALA A 18 19.86 6.81 -10.76
CA ALA A 18 19.09 5.94 -9.88
C ALA A 18 19.24 6.29 -8.39
N GLY A 19 20.32 6.99 -8.01
CA GLY A 19 20.58 7.49 -6.66
C GLY A 19 19.96 8.85 -6.33
N SER A 20 19.32 9.53 -7.29
CA SER A 20 18.79 10.88 -7.07
C SER A 20 17.62 10.87 -6.08
N PHE A 21 17.70 11.72 -5.05
CA PHE A 21 16.64 11.91 -4.05
C PHE A 21 15.29 12.27 -4.69
N LEU A 22 15.30 13.11 -5.74
CA LEU A 22 14.08 13.51 -6.44
C LEU A 22 13.37 12.31 -7.09
N TYR A 23 14.14 11.40 -7.70
CA TYR A 23 13.58 10.20 -8.32
C TYR A 23 12.95 9.26 -7.28
N GLN A 24 13.64 9.05 -6.15
CA GLN A 24 13.11 8.26 -5.05
C GLN A 24 11.81 8.85 -4.49
N LEU A 25 11.75 10.18 -4.31
CA LEU A 25 10.54 10.88 -3.89
C LEU A 25 9.40 10.70 -4.91
N THR A 26 9.68 10.79 -6.21
CA THR A 26 8.68 10.54 -7.27
C THR A 26 8.14 9.11 -7.21
N LEU A 27 9.01 8.10 -7.05
CA LEU A 27 8.59 6.71 -6.90
C LEU A 27 7.73 6.52 -5.64
N LEU A 28 8.11 7.13 -4.52
CA LEU A 28 7.35 7.08 -3.27
C LEU A 28 5.97 7.69 -3.44
N LEU A 29 5.87 8.87 -4.07
CA LEU A 29 4.59 9.52 -4.36
C LEU A 29 3.72 8.68 -5.29
N PHE A 30 4.31 8.10 -6.34
CA PHE A 30 3.58 7.22 -7.25
C PHE A 30 3.01 6.01 -6.52
N ALA A 31 3.81 5.36 -5.67
CA ALA A 31 3.35 4.26 -4.82
C ALA A 31 2.25 4.72 -3.85
N TYR A 32 2.43 5.86 -3.20
CA TYR A 32 1.44 6.43 -2.29
C TYR A 32 0.08 6.65 -2.98
N PHE A 33 0.04 7.37 -4.10
CA PHE A 33 -1.20 7.63 -4.82
C PHE A 33 -1.84 6.36 -5.37
N PHE A 34 -1.02 5.42 -5.84
CA PHE A 34 -1.50 4.12 -6.28
C PHE A 34 -2.18 3.35 -5.14
N PHE A 35 -1.49 3.14 -4.01
CA PHE A 35 -2.03 2.35 -2.91
C PHE A 35 -3.20 3.06 -2.21
N VAL A 36 -3.01 4.30 -1.76
CA VAL A 36 -4.03 5.03 -1.02
C VAL A 36 -5.26 5.29 -1.88
N GLY A 37 -5.08 5.67 -3.15
CA GLY A 37 -6.17 5.91 -4.09
C GLY A 37 -7.00 4.64 -4.36
N PHE A 38 -6.35 3.53 -4.71
CA PHE A 38 -7.07 2.27 -4.99
C PHE A 38 -7.76 1.71 -3.74
N TRP A 39 -7.12 1.76 -2.58
CA TRP A 39 -7.73 1.33 -1.33
C TRP A 39 -8.95 2.16 -0.96
N PHE A 40 -8.88 3.48 -1.13
CA PHE A 40 -10.00 4.37 -0.83
C PHE A 40 -11.17 4.16 -1.80
N ILE A 41 -10.92 4.10 -3.11
CA ILE A 41 -11.97 4.02 -4.13
C ILE A 41 -12.58 2.61 -4.20
N TYR A 42 -11.71 1.59 -4.31
CA TYR A 42 -12.12 0.22 -4.62
C TYR A 42 -11.99 -0.75 -3.44
N GLY A 43 -11.26 -0.38 -2.39
CA GLY A 43 -10.92 -1.30 -1.29
C GLY A 43 -9.95 -2.40 -1.70
N ARG A 44 -9.27 -2.29 -2.86
CA ARG A 44 -8.36 -3.30 -3.39
C ARG A 44 -7.45 -2.69 -4.45
N THR A 45 -6.24 -3.24 -4.61
CA THR A 45 -5.38 -2.97 -5.77
C THR A 45 -5.54 -4.08 -6.82
N LEU A 46 -5.02 -3.85 -8.03
CA LEU A 46 -4.99 -4.89 -9.07
C LEU A 46 -4.29 -6.18 -8.61
N GLY A 47 -3.18 -6.05 -7.87
CA GLY A 47 -2.47 -7.21 -7.32
C GLY A 47 -3.25 -7.94 -6.23
N MET A 48 -4.04 -7.23 -5.43
CA MET A 48 -4.95 -7.87 -4.46
C MET A 48 -6.09 -8.60 -5.17
N GLN A 49 -6.60 -8.02 -6.26
CA GLN A 49 -7.71 -8.60 -7.02
C GLN A 49 -7.34 -9.94 -7.65
N SER A 50 -6.10 -10.13 -8.13
CA SER A 50 -5.68 -11.43 -8.68
C SER A 50 -5.55 -12.54 -7.64
N TRP A 51 -5.62 -12.20 -6.34
CA TRP A 51 -5.57 -13.13 -5.21
C TRP A 51 -6.90 -13.18 -4.46
N ASP A 52 -7.97 -12.61 -5.02
CA ASP A 52 -9.28 -12.46 -4.38
C ASP A 52 -9.22 -11.81 -2.99
N LEU A 53 -8.28 -10.88 -2.81
CA LEU A 53 -8.11 -10.12 -1.58
C LEU A 53 -8.80 -8.76 -1.66
N ARG A 54 -9.38 -8.36 -0.53
CA ARG A 54 -9.95 -7.04 -0.31
C ARG A 54 -9.48 -6.47 1.01
N LEU A 55 -9.21 -5.17 1.01
CA LEU A 55 -8.98 -4.38 2.20
C LEU A 55 -10.32 -3.88 2.75
N GLU A 56 -10.58 -4.18 4.01
CA GLU A 56 -11.79 -3.77 4.71
C GLU A 56 -11.52 -3.38 6.16
N THR A 57 -12.49 -2.70 6.79
CA THR A 57 -12.47 -2.44 8.23
C THR A 57 -12.98 -3.66 9.01
N ALA A 58 -12.86 -3.65 10.34
CA ALA A 58 -13.45 -4.69 11.20
C ALA A 58 -14.96 -4.91 10.95
N ASN A 59 -15.67 -3.87 10.50
CA ASN A 59 -17.09 -3.88 10.19
C ASN A 59 -17.41 -4.28 8.73
N ARG A 60 -16.45 -4.87 8.00
CA ARG A 60 -16.58 -5.27 6.58
C ARG A 60 -16.95 -4.13 5.62
N LYS A 61 -16.61 -2.89 5.99
CA LYS A 61 -16.79 -1.70 5.15
C LYS A 61 -15.49 -1.36 4.43
N LYS A 62 -15.58 -0.61 3.32
CA LYS A 62 -14.39 -0.02 2.70
C LYS A 62 -13.68 0.91 3.71
N PRO A 63 -12.35 0.96 3.71
CA PRO A 63 -11.60 1.85 4.59
C PRO A 63 -11.82 3.31 4.21
N THR A 64 -11.78 4.20 5.20
CA THR A 64 -11.80 5.65 4.95
C THR A 64 -10.45 6.13 4.42
N LEU A 65 -10.41 7.34 3.85
CA LEU A 65 -9.16 7.94 3.38
C LEU A 65 -8.13 8.06 4.51
N TRP A 66 -8.59 8.42 5.72
CA TRP A 66 -7.73 8.47 6.91
C TRP A 66 -7.09 7.11 7.22
N GLN A 67 -7.88 6.03 7.21
CA GLN A 67 -7.37 4.68 7.46
C GLN A 67 -6.38 4.23 6.38
N CYS A 68 -6.63 4.56 5.11
CA CYS A 68 -5.72 4.24 4.02
C CYS A 68 -4.36 4.95 4.17
N ASN A 69 -4.38 6.23 4.56
CA ASN A 69 -3.16 6.99 4.85
C ASN A 69 -2.38 6.39 6.01
N LEU A 70 -3.07 6.15 7.13
CA LEU A 70 -2.46 5.56 8.32
C LEU A 70 -1.87 4.19 8.02
N ARG A 71 -2.57 3.36 7.24
CA ARG A 71 -2.07 2.06 6.77
C ARG A 71 -0.78 2.21 5.97
N PHE A 72 -0.71 3.16 5.03
CA PHE A 72 0.46 3.34 4.18
C PHE A 72 1.72 3.69 5.00
N PHE A 73 1.63 4.70 5.87
CA PHE A 73 2.77 5.08 6.71
C PHE A 73 3.12 4.02 7.75
N ALA A 74 2.12 3.37 8.36
CA ALA A 74 2.36 2.26 9.27
C ALA A 74 3.02 1.07 8.57
N ALA A 75 2.73 0.83 7.28
CA ALA A 75 3.36 -0.23 6.50
C ALA A 75 4.86 0.06 6.24
N ILE A 76 5.23 1.33 6.03
CA ILE A 76 6.65 1.74 5.95
C ILE A 76 7.35 1.47 7.30
N LEU A 77 6.73 1.85 8.42
CA LEU A 77 7.28 1.56 9.75
C LEU A 77 7.36 0.06 10.04
N SER A 78 6.38 -0.73 9.57
CA SER A 78 6.36 -2.19 9.70
C SER A 78 7.51 -2.88 8.95
N TRP A 79 8.09 -2.20 7.95
CA TRP A 79 9.24 -2.69 7.19
C TRP A 79 10.58 -2.47 7.90
N LEU A 80 10.71 -1.41 8.72
CA LEU A 80 11.96 -1.07 9.42
C LEU A 80 12.56 -2.22 10.25
N PRO A 81 11.78 -3.01 11.02
CA PRO A 81 12.32 -4.16 11.76
C PRO A 81 12.48 -5.39 10.85
N LEU A 82 13.12 -5.23 9.68
CA LEU A 82 13.31 -6.30 8.67
C LEU A 82 12.00 -7.00 8.28
N GLY A 83 10.92 -6.23 8.16
CA GLY A 83 9.60 -6.77 7.80
C GLY A 83 8.87 -7.52 8.91
N LEU A 84 9.35 -7.50 10.16
CA LEU A 84 8.70 -8.18 11.29
C LEU A 84 7.22 -7.79 11.44
N GLY A 85 6.87 -6.53 11.17
CA GLY A 85 5.48 -6.08 11.25
C GLY A 85 4.55 -6.75 10.23
N PHE A 86 5.08 -7.29 9.13
CA PHE A 86 4.35 -8.11 8.15
C PHE A 86 4.26 -9.56 8.60
N PHE A 87 5.38 -10.16 9.03
CA PHE A 87 5.40 -11.54 9.52
C PHE A 87 4.63 -11.73 10.83
N TRP A 88 4.34 -10.65 11.55
CA TRP A 88 3.53 -10.66 12.76
C TRP A 88 2.18 -11.36 12.58
N GLN A 89 1.60 -11.27 11.37
CA GLN A 89 0.35 -11.95 11.03
C GLN A 89 0.40 -13.47 11.30
N LEU A 90 1.57 -14.12 11.23
CA LEU A 90 1.72 -15.56 11.48
C LEU A 90 1.61 -15.95 12.96
N PHE A 91 1.87 -15.01 13.87
CA PHE A 91 1.83 -15.21 15.32
C PHE A 91 0.59 -14.58 15.96
N ASP A 92 -0.04 -13.66 15.25
CA ASP A 92 -1.17 -12.90 15.73
C ASP A 92 -2.47 -13.73 15.72
N ASN A 93 -3.16 -13.81 16.85
CA ASN A 93 -4.43 -14.58 16.97
C ASN A 93 -5.52 -14.12 15.98
N ASN A 94 -5.47 -12.86 15.55
CA ASN A 94 -6.44 -12.31 14.60
C ASN A 94 -5.93 -12.33 13.14
N ASN A 95 -4.73 -12.88 12.91
CA ASN A 95 -4.01 -12.84 11.64
C ASN A 95 -3.86 -11.40 11.10
N LEU A 96 -3.53 -10.45 11.97
CA LEU A 96 -3.32 -9.04 11.59
C LEU A 96 -1.85 -8.64 11.67
N THR A 97 -1.39 -7.91 10.66
CA THR A 97 -0.10 -7.21 10.67
C THR A 97 -0.14 -5.97 11.58
N TRP A 98 1.02 -5.35 11.83
CA TRP A 98 1.06 -4.10 12.60
C TRP A 98 0.30 -2.97 11.91
N HIS A 99 0.48 -2.82 10.60
CA HIS A 99 -0.19 -1.78 9.83
C HIS A 99 -1.70 -2.04 9.68
N ASP A 100 -2.15 -3.30 9.67
CA ASP A 100 -3.57 -3.65 9.83
C ASP A 100 -4.14 -3.11 11.15
N ARG A 101 -3.49 -3.46 12.27
CA ARG A 101 -3.91 -3.07 13.63
C ARG A 101 -3.95 -1.56 13.82
N ILE A 102 -2.88 -0.86 13.45
CA ILE A 102 -2.75 0.60 13.63
C ILE A 102 -3.82 1.34 12.81
N SER A 103 -4.12 0.88 11.59
CA SER A 103 -5.10 1.52 10.72
C SER A 103 -6.55 1.08 10.96
N GLY A 104 -6.78 0.06 11.80
CA GLY A 104 -8.10 -0.53 11.97
C GLY A 104 -8.65 -1.17 10.69
N THR A 105 -7.75 -1.72 9.87
CA THR A 105 -8.08 -2.40 8.61
C THR A 105 -7.54 -3.82 8.60
N GLN A 106 -8.04 -4.65 7.70
CA GLN A 106 -7.65 -6.05 7.55
C GLN A 106 -7.79 -6.48 6.10
N LEU A 107 -6.91 -7.39 5.67
CA LEU A 107 -7.05 -8.09 4.39
C LEU A 107 -7.91 -9.34 4.58
N LYS A 108 -8.94 -9.49 3.76
CA LYS A 108 -9.82 -10.66 3.74
C LYS A 108 -10.03 -11.15 2.32
N PHE A 109 -10.22 -12.45 2.18
CA PHE A 109 -10.66 -13.04 0.93
C PHE A 109 -12.11 -12.68 0.66
N TYR A 110 -12.44 -12.30 -0.57
CA TYR A 110 -13.81 -12.16 -1.04
C TYR A 110 -14.07 -13.22 -2.10
N THR A 111 -14.72 -14.32 -1.71
CA THR A 111 -15.16 -15.30 -2.69
C THR A 111 -16.38 -14.72 -3.41
N ASN A 112 -16.29 -14.52 -4.72
CA ASN A 112 -17.47 -14.26 -5.56
C ASN A 112 -18.21 -15.60 -5.73
N LEU A 113 -19.15 -15.90 -4.84
CA LEU A 113 -20.21 -16.89 -5.09
C LEU A 113 -21.49 -16.14 -5.49
#